data_AF-H2C1F0-F1
#
_entry.id   AF-H2C1F0-F1
#
_cell.length_a   1.000
_cell.length_b   1.000
_cell.length_c   1.000
_cell.angle_alpha   90.00
_cell.angle_beta   90.00
_cell.angle_gamma   90.00
#
_symmetry.space_group_name_H-M   'P 1'
#
loop_
_entity.id
_entity.type
_entity.pdbx_description
1 polymer ?
#
loop_
_entity_poly.entity_id
_entity_poly.type
_entity_poly.pdbx_seq_one_letter_code
_entity_poly.pdbx_strand_id
1 'polypeptide(L)'
;MEVVRSSNSIIFSKPYPNELLDKMIDGIPLGPEVEIFEEPDERVNGYSRSISFSSKGEKSQEAFERFLRSLSFKGDLRELVWAYQVEFVAKIPKVVKLDLPSVLPLVGNVMLTGVVIANVRNLDTAQRKFTLVQVDNNVRVLKRDEQYVSLSELLREAELLVKTLWGDGSELRKIKF
;
A
#
# COMPACT_ATOMS: atom_id res chain seq x y z
N MET A 1 -5.56 -15.46 -0.07
CA MET A 1 -4.26 -14.93 -0.55
C MET A 1 -3.37 -14.73 0.66
N GLU A 2 -2.06 -14.95 0.60
CA GLU A 2 -1.18 -14.82 1.80
C GLU A 2 -0.37 -13.53 1.73
N VAL A 3 -0.59 -12.59 2.66
CA VAL A 3 0.19 -11.34 2.72
C VAL A 3 1.62 -11.63 3.16
N VAL A 4 2.58 -11.25 2.34
CA VAL A 4 4.02 -11.39 2.60
C VAL A 4 4.56 -10.16 3.33
N ARG A 5 4.10 -8.98 2.90
CA ARG A 5 4.48 -7.69 3.46
C ARG A 5 3.31 -6.73 3.38
N SER A 6 3.16 -5.90 4.39
CA SER A 6 2.22 -4.78 4.39
C SER A 6 2.90 -3.51 4.89
N SER A 7 2.39 -2.37 4.45
CA SER A 7 2.75 -1.04 4.95
C SER A 7 1.49 -0.18 5.03
N ASN A 8 1.32 0.54 6.14
CA ASN A 8 0.23 1.47 6.36
C ASN A 8 0.84 2.83 6.72
N SER A 9 0.44 3.89 6.03
CA SER A 9 1.05 5.20 6.15
C SER A 9 0.02 6.31 6.27
N ILE A 10 0.41 7.37 6.97
CA ILE A 10 -0.23 8.68 6.92
C ILE A 10 0.70 9.63 6.19
N ILE A 11 0.14 10.39 5.27
CA ILE A 11 0.75 11.59 4.73
C ILE A 11 0.06 12.78 5.39
N PHE A 12 0.82 13.65 6.04
CA PHE A 12 0.27 14.78 6.76
C PHE A 12 -0.08 15.94 5.83
N SER A 13 -1.13 16.69 6.16
CA SER A 13 -1.54 17.92 5.45
C SER A 13 -0.53 19.05 5.63
N LYS A 14 0.10 19.08 6.80
CA LYS A 14 1.22 19.93 7.18
C LYS A 14 2.26 19.04 7.86
N PRO A 15 3.56 19.31 7.71
CA PRO A 15 4.59 18.53 8.39
C PRO A 15 4.31 18.46 9.89
N TYR A 16 4.48 17.28 10.48
CA TYR A 16 4.17 17.03 11.89
C TYR A 16 5.46 16.95 12.71
N PRO A 17 5.53 17.58 13.90
CA PRO A 17 6.77 17.58 14.69
C PRO A 17 7.19 16.17 15.12
N ASN A 18 8.46 15.82 14.90
CA ASN A 18 9.00 14.48 15.22
C ASN A 18 8.90 14.18 16.71
N GLU A 19 9.20 15.16 17.58
CA GLU A 19 9.09 14.99 19.04
C GLU A 19 7.70 14.55 19.51
N LEU A 20 6.65 14.93 18.77
CA LEU A 20 5.28 14.50 19.07
C LEU A 20 5.01 13.10 18.52
N LEU A 21 5.56 12.76 17.36
CA LEU A 21 5.49 11.41 16.80
C LEU A 21 6.19 10.42 17.72
N ASP A 22 7.42 10.71 18.13
CA ASP A 22 8.22 9.87 19.04
C ASP A 22 7.44 9.54 20.32
N LYS A 23 6.86 10.56 20.98
CA LYS A 23 6.03 10.37 22.17
C LYS A 23 4.80 9.50 21.92
N MET A 24 4.20 9.60 20.73
CA MET A 24 3.07 8.75 20.37
C MET A 24 3.51 7.32 20.14
N ILE A 25 4.61 7.11 19.42
CA ILE A 25 5.20 5.82 19.05
C ILE A 25 5.66 5.06 20.31
N ASP A 26 6.34 5.73 21.23
CA ASP A 26 6.79 5.15 22.50
C ASP A 26 5.62 4.66 23.38
N GLY A 27 4.45 5.30 23.23
CA GLY A 27 3.23 4.96 23.95
C GLY A 27 2.48 3.75 23.37
N ILE A 28 2.93 3.17 22.26
CA ILE A 28 2.24 2.07 21.57
C ILE A 28 3.04 0.78 21.73
N PRO A 29 2.39 -0.34 22.12
CA PRO A 29 3.06 -1.63 22.05
C PRO A 29 3.23 -2.01 20.59
N LEU A 30 4.44 -1.81 20.05
CA LEU A 30 4.84 -2.30 18.75
C LEU A 30 5.17 -3.78 18.86
N GLY A 31 4.61 -4.59 17.97
CA GLY A 31 5.06 -5.98 17.83
C GLY A 31 6.49 -6.00 17.27
N PRO A 32 7.30 -7.02 17.59
CA PRO A 32 8.71 -7.10 17.14
C PRO A 32 8.88 -7.15 15.62
N GLU A 33 7.81 -7.36 14.88
CA GLU A 33 7.78 -7.48 13.42
C GLU A 33 7.42 -6.17 12.71
N VAL A 34 7.14 -5.10 13.47
CA VAL A 34 6.73 -3.80 12.93
C VAL A 34 7.91 -2.84 12.92
N GLU A 35 8.20 -2.31 11.74
CA GLU A 35 9.19 -1.25 11.51
C GLU A 35 8.45 0.05 11.23
N ILE A 36 8.93 1.16 11.80
CA ILE A 36 8.39 2.49 11.57
C ILE A 36 9.38 3.28 10.74
N PHE A 37 8.87 3.96 9.71
CA PHE A 37 9.63 4.82 8.83
C PHE A 37 9.00 6.20 8.82
N GLU A 38 9.79 7.20 9.20
CA GLU A 38 9.41 8.60 9.10
C GLU A 38 10.12 9.24 7.91
N GLU A 39 9.34 9.91 7.07
CA GLU A 39 9.87 10.69 5.94
C GLU A 39 10.03 12.14 6.39
N PRO A 40 11.25 12.67 6.52
CA PRO A 40 11.47 14.05 6.95
C PRO A 40 10.94 15.05 5.91
N ASP A 41 10.47 16.22 6.36
CA ASP A 41 10.21 17.34 5.47
C ASP A 41 11.52 18.07 5.16
N GLU A 42 11.92 18.09 3.89
CA GLU A 42 13.17 18.72 3.44
C GLU A 42 13.25 20.23 3.72
N ARG A 43 12.11 20.90 3.94
CA ARG A 43 12.03 22.36 4.13
C ARG A 43 12.14 22.74 5.60
N VAL A 44 11.83 21.83 6.52
CA VAL A 44 11.77 22.11 7.96
C VAL A 44 12.37 20.96 8.77
N ASN A 45 13.55 21.19 9.33
CA ASN A 45 14.21 20.21 10.20
C ASN A 45 13.36 19.87 11.43
N GLY A 46 13.34 18.58 11.80
CA GLY A 46 12.60 18.07 12.97
C GLY A 46 11.10 17.87 12.73
N TYR A 47 10.66 17.93 11.47
CA TYR A 47 9.29 17.64 11.07
C TYR A 47 9.26 16.51 10.04
N SER A 48 8.21 15.70 10.12
CA SER A 48 7.96 14.56 9.23
C SER A 48 6.79 14.89 8.31
N ARG A 49 6.98 14.62 7.01
CA ARG A 49 5.94 14.72 5.97
C ARG A 49 5.00 13.50 6.00
N SER A 50 5.54 12.33 6.29
CA SER A 50 4.78 11.09 6.37
C SER A 50 5.36 10.15 7.42
N ILE A 51 4.52 9.24 7.91
CA ILE A 51 4.91 8.15 8.78
C ILE A 51 4.32 6.85 8.23
N SER A 52 5.12 5.79 8.21
CA SER A 52 4.75 4.48 7.68
C SER A 52 5.06 3.39 8.70
N PHE A 53 4.12 2.48 8.89
CA PHE A 53 4.26 1.27 9.69
C PHE A 53 4.32 0.10 8.71
N SER A 54 5.41 -0.65 8.70
CA SER A 54 5.63 -1.77 7.79
C SER A 54 5.87 -3.04 8.59
N SER A 55 5.41 -4.18 8.09
CA SER A 55 5.69 -5.47 8.71
C SER A 55 5.79 -6.58 7.68
N LYS A 56 6.41 -7.69 8.08
CA LYS A 56 6.12 -8.99 7.45
C LYS A 56 4.68 -9.37 7.79
N GLY A 57 3.95 -9.97 6.85
CA GLY A 57 2.53 -10.24 7.03
C GLY A 57 1.68 -8.98 7.22
N GLU A 58 0.66 -9.05 8.09
CA GLU A 58 -0.40 -8.04 8.24
C GLU A 58 -0.30 -7.19 9.52
N LYS A 59 0.72 -7.43 10.35
CA LYS A 59 0.85 -6.82 11.69
C LYS A 59 0.97 -5.30 11.70
N SER A 60 1.39 -4.70 10.60
CA SER A 60 1.49 -3.24 10.48
C SER A 60 0.15 -2.53 10.65
N GLN A 61 -0.98 -3.16 10.28
CA GLN A 61 -2.30 -2.54 10.40
C GLN A 61 -2.67 -2.30 11.86
N GLU A 62 -2.44 -3.27 12.75
CA GLU A 62 -2.80 -3.15 14.16
C GLU A 62 -1.99 -2.03 14.85
N ALA A 63 -0.68 -1.95 14.56
CA ALA A 63 0.16 -0.88 15.09
C ALA A 63 -0.27 0.50 14.56
N PHE A 64 -0.59 0.58 13.27
CA PHE A 64 -1.07 1.78 12.62
C PHE A 64 -2.40 2.29 13.21
N GLU A 65 -3.35 1.40 13.45
CA GLU A 65 -4.65 1.75 14.06
C GLU A 65 -4.48 2.28 15.49
N ARG A 66 -3.58 1.68 16.28
CA ARG A 66 -3.25 2.19 17.61
C ARG A 66 -2.61 3.58 17.55
N PHE A 67 -1.71 3.81 16.59
CA PHE A 67 -1.13 5.13 16.33
C PHE A 67 -2.20 6.15 15.96
N LEU A 68 -3.09 5.81 15.01
CA LEU A 68 -4.21 6.67 14.62
C LEU A 68 -5.10 7.04 15.80
N ARG A 69 -5.35 6.08 16.69
CA ARG A 69 -6.12 6.33 17.91
C ARG A 69 -5.40 7.33 18.81
N SER A 70 -4.10 7.16 19.03
CA SER A 70 -3.27 8.11 19.80
C SER A 70 -3.33 9.52 19.20
N LEU A 71 -3.18 9.62 17.88
CA LEU A 71 -3.24 10.88 17.13
C LEU A 71 -4.62 11.55 17.25
N SER A 72 -5.70 10.77 17.18
CA SER A 72 -7.09 11.27 17.30
C SER A 72 -7.40 11.87 18.67
N PHE A 73 -6.69 11.46 19.73
CA PHE A 73 -6.82 12.08 21.05
C PHE A 73 -6.12 13.44 21.15
N LYS A 74 -5.26 13.79 20.19
CA LYS A 74 -4.48 15.02 20.17
C LYS A 74 -5.04 16.08 19.19
N GLY A 75 -5.90 15.70 18.25
CA GLY A 75 -6.53 16.64 17.31
C GLY A 75 -7.49 15.98 16.31
N ASP A 76 -8.18 16.79 15.50
CA ASP A 76 -9.05 16.27 14.43
C ASP A 76 -8.19 15.71 13.29
N LEU A 77 -8.31 14.41 13.06
CA LEU A 77 -7.58 13.71 12.00
C LEU A 77 -7.87 14.30 10.61
N ARG A 78 -9.05 14.89 10.38
CA ARG A 78 -9.41 15.48 9.08
C ARG A 78 -8.59 16.72 8.74
N GLU A 79 -8.08 17.42 9.74
CA GLU A 79 -7.21 18.58 9.55
C GLU A 79 -5.75 18.15 9.38
N LEU A 80 -5.36 17.06 10.04
CA LEU A 80 -3.98 16.59 10.10
C LEU A 80 -3.60 15.66 8.95
N VAL A 81 -4.53 14.81 8.51
CA VAL A 81 -4.26 13.79 7.49
C VAL A 81 -4.57 14.32 6.11
N TRP A 82 -3.55 14.38 5.26
CA TRP A 82 -3.76 14.61 3.84
C TRP A 82 -4.28 13.36 3.16
N ALA A 83 -3.63 12.22 3.40
CA ALA A 83 -4.06 10.95 2.85
C ALA A 83 -3.56 9.77 3.71
N TYR A 84 -4.35 8.71 3.70
CA TYR A 84 -3.96 7.38 4.15
C TYR A 84 -3.41 6.62 2.96
N GLN A 85 -2.38 5.81 3.19
CA GLN A 85 -1.84 4.92 2.17
C GLN A 85 -1.70 3.52 2.73
N VAL A 86 -2.16 2.53 1.97
CA VAL A 86 -1.97 1.11 2.28
C VAL A 86 -1.26 0.47 1.12
N GLU A 87 -0.18 -0.23 1.43
CA GLU A 87 0.56 -1.06 0.50
C GLU A 87 0.58 -2.50 1.02
N PHE A 88 0.38 -3.47 0.14
CA PHE A 88 0.75 -4.84 0.47
C PHE A 88 1.23 -5.62 -0.74
N VAL A 89 1.98 -6.68 -0.44
CA VAL A 89 2.36 -7.71 -1.38
C VAL A 89 1.84 -9.04 -0.84
N ALA A 90 1.09 -9.76 -1.64
CA ALA A 90 0.53 -11.05 -1.27
C ALA A 90 0.82 -12.12 -2.33
N LYS A 91 1.11 -13.33 -1.87
CA LYS A 91 1.28 -14.50 -2.74
C LYS A 91 -0.08 -14.96 -3.24
N ILE A 92 -0.13 -15.23 -4.53
CA ILE A 92 -1.26 -15.90 -5.17
C ILE A 92 -0.94 -17.38 -5.38
N PRO A 93 -1.93 -18.28 -5.27
CA PRO A 93 -1.72 -19.72 -5.34
C PRO A 93 -1.23 -20.21 -6.71
N LYS A 94 -1.42 -19.41 -7.77
CA LYS A 94 -0.98 -19.75 -9.12
C LYS A 94 -0.30 -18.54 -9.75
N VAL A 95 0.89 -18.77 -10.30
CA VAL A 95 1.62 -17.76 -11.07
C VAL A 95 0.80 -17.34 -12.28
N VAL A 96 0.54 -16.04 -12.36
CA VAL A 96 -0.15 -15.42 -13.49
C VAL A 96 0.90 -14.86 -14.44
N LYS A 97 1.14 -15.56 -15.54
CA LYS A 97 1.98 -15.07 -16.64
C LYS A 97 1.12 -14.82 -17.86
N LEU A 98 1.25 -13.63 -18.42
CA LEU A 98 0.75 -13.35 -19.76
C LEU A 98 1.80 -13.81 -20.77
N ASP A 99 1.42 -14.65 -21.72
CA ASP A 99 2.25 -14.99 -22.88
C ASP A 99 2.25 -13.81 -23.86
N LEU A 100 2.98 -12.74 -23.52
CA LEU A 100 3.15 -11.58 -24.38
C LEU A 100 4.26 -11.84 -25.43
N PRO A 101 4.00 -11.55 -26.72
CA PRO A 101 5.00 -11.78 -27.78
C PRO A 101 6.16 -10.77 -27.65
N SER A 102 7.40 -11.22 -27.87
CA SER A 102 8.64 -10.45 -27.59
C SER A 102 8.93 -9.30 -28.57
N VAL A 103 7.93 -8.82 -29.32
CA VAL A 103 8.12 -7.97 -30.52
C VAL A 103 8.00 -6.47 -30.21
N LEU A 104 7.65 -6.09 -28.98
CA LEU A 104 7.82 -4.69 -28.55
C LEU A 104 9.33 -4.45 -28.36
N PRO A 105 9.92 -3.38 -28.93
CA PRO A 105 11.33 -3.08 -28.70
C PRO A 105 11.50 -2.82 -27.19
N LEU A 106 12.04 -3.83 -26.50
CA LEU A 106 12.28 -3.84 -25.06
C LEU A 106 13.45 -2.89 -24.74
N VAL A 107 13.21 -1.59 -24.83
CA VAL A 107 14.11 -0.58 -24.29
C VAL A 107 13.80 -0.46 -22.79
N GLY A 108 14.59 -1.16 -21.98
CA GLY A 108 14.48 -1.18 -20.52
C GLY A 108 14.04 -2.55 -19.97
N ASN A 109 14.49 -2.89 -18.78
CA ASN A 109 14.13 -4.11 -18.04
C ASN A 109 12.59 -4.28 -17.97
N VAL A 110 11.99 -5.04 -18.89
CA VAL A 110 10.59 -5.46 -18.75
C VAL A 110 10.56 -6.63 -17.76
N MET A 111 10.63 -6.30 -16.48
CA MET A 111 10.45 -7.24 -15.37
C MET A 111 8.96 -7.58 -15.12
N LEU A 112 8.04 -6.93 -15.85
CA LEU A 112 6.60 -7.10 -15.71
C LEU A 112 6.08 -8.15 -16.69
N THR A 113 5.89 -9.39 -16.21
CA THR A 113 5.19 -10.46 -16.95
C THR A 113 3.68 -10.50 -16.66
N GLY A 114 3.17 -9.45 -16.00
CA GLY A 114 1.84 -9.39 -15.42
C GLY A 114 1.02 -8.19 -15.90
N VAL A 115 -0.12 -7.96 -15.24
CA VAL A 115 -1.01 -6.82 -15.52
C VAL A 115 -0.84 -5.75 -14.46
N VAL A 116 -0.78 -4.48 -14.88
CA VAL A 116 -0.90 -3.33 -13.99
C VAL A 116 -2.25 -2.65 -14.26
N ILE A 117 -3.06 -2.50 -13.23
CA ILE A 117 -4.33 -1.79 -13.25
C ILE A 117 -4.17 -0.55 -12.37
N ALA A 118 -4.43 0.62 -12.94
CA ALA A 118 -4.38 1.87 -12.21
C ALA A 118 -5.56 2.76 -12.58
N ASN A 119 -6.08 3.51 -11.60
CA ASN A 119 -7.10 4.53 -11.83
C ASN A 119 -6.51 5.94 -12.08
N VAL A 120 -5.20 6.01 -12.33
CA VAL A 120 -4.46 7.25 -12.58
C VAL A 120 -3.76 7.21 -13.94
N ARG A 121 -3.70 8.37 -14.60
CA ARG A 121 -3.01 8.52 -15.87
C ARG A 121 -1.50 8.36 -15.65
N ASN A 122 -0.83 7.66 -16.57
CA ASN A 122 0.62 7.49 -16.59
C ASN A 122 1.23 6.94 -15.28
N LEU A 123 0.45 6.19 -14.47
CA LEU A 123 0.90 5.65 -13.17
C LEU A 123 1.37 6.74 -12.19
N ASP A 124 0.82 7.96 -12.31
CA ASP A 124 1.16 9.07 -11.42
C ASP A 124 0.68 8.80 -9.99
N THR A 125 1.62 8.42 -9.10
CA THR A 125 1.39 8.17 -7.68
C THR A 125 1.56 9.41 -6.80
N ALA A 126 1.79 10.60 -7.38
CA ALA A 126 1.82 11.85 -6.63
C ALA A 126 0.41 12.33 -6.26
N GLN A 127 -0.63 11.69 -6.80
CA GLN A 127 -2.02 12.05 -6.57
C GLN A 127 -2.47 11.72 -5.14
N ARG A 128 -3.45 12.50 -4.67
CA ARG A 128 -4.03 12.31 -3.34
C ARG A 128 -4.88 11.04 -3.25
N LYS A 129 -5.58 10.70 -4.34
CA LYS A 129 -6.39 9.50 -4.47
C LYS A 129 -5.91 8.68 -5.65
N PHE A 130 -5.44 7.47 -5.39
CA PHE A 130 -5.12 6.52 -6.45
C PHE A 130 -5.12 5.09 -5.94
N THR A 131 -5.24 4.16 -6.87
CA THR A 131 -5.07 2.73 -6.66
C THR A 131 -4.22 2.20 -7.80
N LEU A 132 -3.17 1.48 -7.46
CA LEU A 132 -2.36 0.69 -8.37
C LEU A 132 -2.38 -0.75 -7.91
N VAL A 133 -2.77 -1.66 -8.80
CA VAL A 133 -2.71 -3.10 -8.57
C VAL A 133 -1.83 -3.72 -9.63
N GLN A 134 -0.77 -4.38 -9.21
CA GLN A 134 0.11 -5.17 -10.06
C GLN A 134 -0.14 -6.65 -9.76
N VAL A 135 -0.44 -7.43 -10.79
CA VAL A 135 -0.64 -8.88 -10.68
C VAL A 135 0.32 -9.62 -11.60
N ASP A 136 1.27 -10.35 -11.00
CA ASP A 136 2.28 -11.15 -11.69
C ASP A 136 2.47 -12.53 -11.02
N ASN A 137 3.65 -12.81 -10.45
CA ASN A 137 3.87 -13.93 -9.53
C ASN A 137 3.21 -13.67 -8.16
N ASN A 138 3.04 -12.40 -7.81
CA ASN A 138 2.36 -11.93 -6.60
C ASN A 138 1.32 -10.87 -6.97
N VAL A 139 0.50 -10.48 -6.00
CA VAL A 139 -0.36 -9.31 -6.09
C VAL A 139 0.24 -8.22 -5.22
N ARG A 140 0.60 -7.11 -5.82
CA ARG A 140 0.98 -5.89 -5.12
C ARG A 140 -0.12 -4.87 -5.29
N VAL A 141 -0.59 -4.32 -4.17
CA VAL A 141 -1.56 -3.23 -4.17
C VAL A 141 -0.96 -2.04 -3.47
N LEU A 142 -1.11 -0.86 -4.06
CA LEU A 142 -0.82 0.42 -3.46
C LEU A 142 -2.06 1.31 -3.63
N LYS A 143 -2.73 1.63 -2.53
CA LYS A 143 -3.91 2.50 -2.51
C LYS A 143 -3.66 3.68 -1.61
N ARG A 144 -4.01 4.87 -2.09
CA ARG A 144 -4.00 6.11 -1.32
C ARG A 144 -5.38 6.75 -1.41
N ASP A 145 -5.93 7.16 -0.26
CA ASP A 145 -7.21 7.85 -0.19
C ASP A 145 -7.22 8.91 0.93
N GLU A 146 -8.15 9.85 0.84
CA GLU A 146 -8.45 10.81 1.92
C GLU A 146 -9.17 10.15 3.08
N GLN A 147 -9.95 9.10 2.79
CA GLN A 147 -10.63 8.31 3.79
C GLN A 147 -9.72 7.18 4.28
N TYR A 148 -9.91 6.77 5.53
CA TYR A 148 -9.20 5.63 6.07
C TYR A 148 -9.50 4.38 5.24
N VAL A 149 -8.46 3.63 4.90
CA VAL A 149 -8.54 2.36 4.17
C VAL A 149 -7.94 1.28 5.05
N SER A 150 -8.69 0.19 5.25
CA SER A 150 -8.16 -0.97 5.97
C SER A 150 -7.44 -1.92 5.02
N LEU A 151 -6.35 -2.53 5.48
CA LEU A 151 -5.63 -3.56 4.70
C LEU A 151 -6.53 -4.78 4.46
N SER A 152 -7.37 -5.18 5.41
CA SER A 152 -8.30 -6.31 5.26
C SER A 152 -9.35 -6.09 4.17
N GLU A 153 -9.92 -4.89 4.07
CA GLU A 153 -10.84 -4.54 2.98
C GLU A 153 -10.13 -4.55 1.63
N LEU A 154 -8.93 -3.97 1.56
CA LEU A 154 -8.14 -3.93 0.34
C LEU A 154 -7.70 -5.33 -0.12
N LEU A 155 -7.40 -6.22 0.83
CA LEU A 155 -7.12 -7.62 0.56
C LEU A 155 -8.33 -8.31 -0.08
N ARG A 156 -9.54 -8.08 0.45
CA ARG A 156 -10.78 -8.61 -0.10
C ARG A 156 -11.06 -8.10 -1.51
N GLU A 157 -10.86 -6.79 -1.76
CA GLU A 157 -10.98 -6.20 -3.09
C GLU A 157 -10.00 -6.85 -4.08
N ALA A 158 -8.75 -7.05 -3.67
CA ALA A 158 -7.72 -7.68 -4.49
C ALA A 158 -8.04 -9.15 -4.80
N GLU A 159 -8.55 -9.91 -3.83
CA GLU A 159 -8.98 -11.29 -4.06
C GLU A 159 -10.13 -11.37 -5.09
N LEU A 160 -11.11 -10.47 -5.00
CA LEU A 160 -12.20 -10.37 -5.97
C LEU A 160 -11.68 -9.99 -7.37
N LEU A 161 -10.73 -9.07 -7.45
CA LEU A 161 -10.11 -8.68 -8.71
C LEU A 161 -9.36 -9.84 -9.37
N VAL A 162 -8.55 -10.57 -8.61
CA VAL A 162 -7.81 -11.75 -9.10
C VAL A 162 -8.79 -12.82 -9.59
N LYS A 163 -9.86 -13.10 -8.83
CA LYS A 163 -10.92 -14.02 -9.27
C LYS A 163 -11.63 -13.56 -10.54
N THR A 164 -11.86 -12.27 -10.69
CA THR A 164 -12.53 -11.71 -11.89
C THR A 164 -11.65 -11.85 -13.13
N LEU A 165 -10.35 -11.62 -12.99
CA LEU A 165 -9.41 -11.67 -14.11
C LEU A 165 -8.99 -13.09 -14.51
N TRP A 166 -8.91 -14.02 -13.55
CA TRP A 166 -8.38 -15.38 -13.77
C TRP A 166 -9.32 -16.53 -13.39
N GLY A 167 -10.54 -16.26 -12.92
CA GLY A 167 -11.51 -17.25 -12.47
C GLY A 167 -11.17 -17.90 -11.12
N ASP A 168 -12.00 -18.86 -10.68
CA ASP A 168 -11.80 -19.63 -9.43
C ASP A 168 -10.71 -20.71 -9.54
N GLY A 169 -9.76 -20.57 -10.47
CA GLY A 169 -8.68 -21.53 -10.69
C GLY A 169 -9.07 -22.82 -11.43
N SER A 170 -10.34 -23.01 -11.80
CA SER A 170 -10.84 -24.19 -12.51
C SER A 170 -10.74 -24.09 -14.05
N GLU A 171 -10.79 -22.90 -14.63
CA GLU A 171 -10.63 -22.73 -16.08
C GLU A 171 -9.87 -21.44 -16.39
N LEU A 172 -8.58 -21.58 -16.71
CA LEU A 172 -7.88 -20.56 -17.47
C LEU A 172 -8.54 -20.49 -18.86
N ARG A 173 -9.54 -19.63 -19.01
CA ARG A 173 -9.91 -19.14 -20.34
C ARG A 173 -8.62 -18.55 -20.91
N LYS A 174 -8.10 -19.16 -21.97
CA LYS A 174 -7.09 -18.54 -22.82
C LYS A 174 -7.67 -17.20 -23.26
N ILE A 175 -7.23 -16.11 -22.65
CA ILE A 175 -7.47 -14.77 -23.18
C ILE A 175 -6.60 -14.70 -24.44
N LYS A 176 -7.19 -15.08 -25.57
CA LYS A 176 -6.61 -14.79 -26.87
C LYS A 176 -6.85 -13.30 -27.11
N PHE A 177 -5.76 -12.53 -27.12
CA PHE A 177 -5.75 -11.22 -27.74
C PHE A 177 -5.87 -11.36 -29.26
#